data_AF-A0A328RQ11-F1
#
_entry.id   AF-A0A328RQ11-F1
#
_cell.length_a   1.000
_cell.length_b   1.000
_cell.length_c   1.000
_cell.angle_alpha   90.00
_cell.angle_beta   90.00
_cell.angle_gamma   90.00
#
_symmetry.space_group_name_H-M   'P 1'
#
loop_
_entity.id
_entity.type
_entity.pdbx_description
1 polymer ?
#
loop_
_entity_poly.entity_id
_entity_poly.type
_entity_poly.pdbx_seq_one_letter_code
_entity_poly.pdbx_strand_id
1 'polypeptide(L)'
;MVFKGETISKASDNLNISRKTGERWVKDYNESGLDGLTSKYSNCGRKSLLTDDQKQYLKEKITGNEEVYDLKKVKKLIKDE
;
A
#
# COMPACT_ATOMS: atom_id res chain seq x y z
N MET A 1 -1.89 -25.70 4.47
CA MET A 1 -0.52 -26.14 4.09
C MET A 1 0.04 -25.13 3.12
N VAL A 2 1.37 -24.96 3.08
CA VAL A 2 2.04 -24.17 2.04
C VAL A 2 2.29 -25.04 0.80
N PHE A 3 2.63 -24.43 -0.34
CA PHE A 3 2.74 -25.12 -1.64
C PHE A 3 3.62 -26.38 -1.64
N LYS A 4 4.72 -26.38 -0.86
CA LYS A 4 5.62 -27.54 -0.71
C LYS A 4 5.11 -28.64 0.25
N GLY A 5 3.84 -28.59 0.67
CA GLY A 5 3.24 -29.57 1.58
C GLY A 5 3.60 -29.39 3.05
N GLU A 6 4.44 -28.40 3.41
CA GLU A 6 4.74 -28.12 4.81
C GLU A 6 3.52 -27.53 5.56
N THR A 7 3.50 -27.75 6.87
CA THR A 7 2.51 -27.11 7.74
C THR A 7 2.79 -25.61 7.85
N ILE A 8 1.73 -24.81 8.02
CA ILE A 8 1.87 -23.36 8.17
C ILE A 8 2.72 -23.02 9.41
N SER A 9 2.62 -23.81 10.48
CA SER A 9 3.45 -23.65 11.68
C SER A 9 4.93 -23.76 11.36
N LYS A 10 5.37 -24.87 10.75
CA LYS A 10 6.77 -25.11 10.42
C LYS A 10 7.33 -24.03 9.49
N ALA A 11 6.56 -23.64 8.48
CA ALA A 11 6.94 -22.56 7.58
C ALA A 11 7.04 -21.20 8.29
N SER A 12 6.16 -20.92 9.26
CA SER A 12 6.19 -19.67 10.04
C SER A 12 7.41 -19.62 10.96
N ASP A 13 7.74 -20.73 11.60
CA ASP A 13 8.92 -20.86 12.47
C ASP A 13 10.22 -20.65 11.66
N ASN A 14 10.30 -21.23 10.46
CA ASN A 14 11.44 -21.05 9.54
C ASN A 14 11.62 -19.59 9.10
N LEU A 15 10.53 -18.83 8.98
CA LEU A 15 10.53 -17.42 8.58
C LEU A 15 10.58 -16.46 9.78
N ASN A 16 10.62 -16.99 11.01
CA ASN A 16 10.56 -16.23 12.26
C ASN A 16 9.38 -15.24 12.31
N ILE A 17 8.22 -15.68 11.85
CA ILE A 17 6.96 -14.91 11.90
C ILE A 17 5.96 -15.61 12.80
N SER A 18 4.97 -14.86 13.30
CA SER A 18 3.86 -15.49 14.02
C SER A 18 3.08 -16.42 13.08
N ARG A 19 2.60 -17.54 13.63
CA ARG A 19 1.71 -18.46 12.90
C ARG A 19 0.50 -17.75 12.29
N LYS A 20 -0.07 -16.78 13.01
CA LYS A 20 -1.21 -15.97 12.54
C LYS A 20 -0.87 -15.16 11.29
N THR A 21 0.36 -14.63 11.20
CA THR A 21 0.87 -13.96 10.00
C THR A 21 0.96 -14.95 8.84
N GLY A 22 1.52 -16.14 9.07
CA GLY A 22 1.61 -17.19 8.06
C GLY A 22 0.25 -17.66 7.54
N GLU A 23 -0.73 -17.86 8.43
CA GLU A 23 -2.11 -18.22 8.06
C GLU A 23 -2.76 -17.15 7.19
N ARG A 24 -2.57 -15.87 7.55
CA ARG A 24 -3.05 -14.74 6.74
C ARG A 24 -2.41 -14.73 5.36
N TRP A 25 -1.08 -14.89 5.26
CA TRP A 25 -0.40 -14.88 3.96
C TRP A 25 -0.85 -16.01 3.05
N VAL A 26 -1.04 -17.22 3.58
CA VAL A 26 -1.56 -18.34 2.79
C VAL A 26 -2.98 -18.04 2.31
N LYS A 27 -3.83 -17.46 3.16
CA LYS A 27 -5.19 -17.05 2.77
C LYS A 27 -5.15 -15.98 1.66
N ASP A 28 -4.42 -14.90 1.89
CA ASP A 28 -4.31 -13.77 0.96
C ASP A 28 -3.77 -14.24 -0.42
N TYR A 29 -2.79 -15.15 -0.42
CA TYR A 29 -2.25 -15.75 -1.64
C TYR A 29 -3.25 -16.67 -2.35
N ASN A 30 -4.02 -17.48 -1.62
CA ASN A 30 -5.02 -18.35 -2.22
C ASN A 30 -6.20 -17.55 -2.82
N GLU A 31 -6.52 -16.39 -2.26
CA GLU A 31 -7.62 -15.53 -2.73
C GLU A 31 -7.23 -14.64 -3.91
N SER A 32 -6.01 -14.11 -3.93
CA SER A 32 -5.60 -13.07 -4.89
C SER A 32 -4.21 -13.28 -5.48
N GLY A 33 -3.62 -14.47 -5.31
CA GLY A 33 -2.28 -14.77 -5.80
C GLY A 33 -1.21 -13.87 -5.18
N LEU A 34 -0.18 -13.56 -5.97
CA LEU A 34 0.91 -12.68 -5.54
C LEU A 34 0.42 -11.27 -5.15
N ASP A 35 -0.63 -10.76 -5.79
CA ASP A 35 -1.20 -9.44 -5.48
C ASP A 35 -1.74 -9.39 -4.04
N GLY A 36 -2.26 -10.52 -3.53
CA GLY A 36 -2.73 -10.64 -2.15
C GLY A 36 -1.63 -10.46 -1.10
N LEU A 37 -0.38 -10.77 -1.44
CA LEU A 37 0.77 -10.62 -0.55
C LEU A 37 1.32 -9.18 -0.50
N THR A 38 0.82 -8.29 -1.36
CA THR A 38 1.24 -6.89 -1.32
C THR A 38 0.69 -6.17 -0.09
N SER A 39 1.55 -5.39 0.55
CA SER A 39 1.16 -4.61 1.72
C SER A 39 0.11 -3.56 1.36
N LYS A 40 -1.05 -3.62 2.03
CA LYS A 40 -2.15 -2.66 1.87
C LYS A 40 -1.88 -1.34 2.63
N TYR A 41 -0.70 -0.74 2.40
CA TYR A 41 -0.28 0.50 3.08
C TYR A 41 -1.21 1.68 2.84
N SER A 42 -1.96 1.67 1.73
CA SER A 42 -2.99 2.66 1.43
C SER A 42 -4.04 2.80 2.54
N ASN A 43 -4.24 1.77 3.37
CA ASN A 43 -5.18 1.75 4.48
C ASN A 43 -4.56 1.93 5.86
N CYS A 44 -3.26 2.20 5.95
CA CYS A 44 -2.58 2.47 7.20
C CYS A 44 -2.28 3.97 7.35
N GLY A 45 -2.12 4.42 8.61
CA GLY A 45 -1.71 5.78 8.93
C GLY A 45 -2.82 6.83 8.86
N ARG A 46 -2.45 8.09 9.15
CA ARG A 46 -3.37 9.23 9.08
C ARG A 46 -3.69 9.50 7.62
N LYS A 47 -4.97 9.44 7.28
CA LYS A 47 -5.44 9.79 5.94
C LYS A 47 -5.14 11.26 5.64
N SER A 48 -4.89 11.55 4.37
CA SER A 48 -4.73 12.91 3.89
C SER A 48 -5.97 13.74 4.24
N LEU A 49 -5.76 15.01 4.58
CA LEU A 49 -6.84 15.97 4.78
C LEU A 49 -7.42 16.47 3.45
N LEU A 50 -6.79 16.12 2.32
CA LEU A 50 -7.25 16.50 1.00
C LEU A 50 -8.49 15.71 0.60
N THR A 51 -9.43 16.38 -0.05
CA THR A 51 -10.54 15.72 -0.75
C THR A 51 -10.03 14.91 -1.93
N ASP A 52 -10.85 14.01 -2.46
CA ASP A 52 -10.45 13.20 -3.62
C ASP A 52 -10.26 14.06 -4.89
N ASP A 53 -11.08 15.11 -5.04
CA ASP A 53 -10.94 16.09 -6.12
C ASP A 53 -9.60 16.85 -6.03
N GLN A 54 -9.23 17.33 -4.83
CA GLN A 54 -7.94 17.99 -4.60
C GLN A 54 -6.75 17.07 -4.89
N LYS A 55 -6.86 15.78 -4.55
CA LYS A 55 -5.81 14.79 -4.88
C LYS A 55 -5.68 14.58 -6.37
N GLN A 56 -6.81 14.50 -7.09
CA GLN A 56 -6.81 14.30 -8.53
C GLN A 56 -6.23 15.53 -9.24
N TYR A 57 -6.65 16.74 -8.85
CA TYR A 57 -6.09 18.00 -9.35
C TYR A 57 -4.57 18.07 -9.18
N LEU A 58 -4.08 17.77 -7.98
CA LEU A 58 -2.65 17.71 -7.68
C LEU A 58 -1.90 16.74 -8.58
N LYS A 59 -2.45 15.54 -8.75
CA LYS A 59 -1.84 14.49 -9.56
C LYS A 59 -1.71 14.94 -11.01
N GLU A 60 -2.75 15.54 -11.58
CA GLU A 60 -2.75 16.06 -12.94
C GLU A 60 -1.75 17.21 -13.12
N LYS A 61 -1.72 18.16 -12.18
CA LYS A 61 -0.77 19.28 -12.23
C LYS A 61 0.69 18.87 -12.10
N ILE A 62 0.99 17.96 -11.17
CA ILE A 62 2.38 17.55 -10.88
C ILE A 62 2.91 16.61 -11.97
N THR A 63 2.05 15.76 -12.54
CA THR A 63 2.47 14.78 -13.56
C THR A 63 2.39 15.34 -14.99
N GLY A 64 1.58 16.39 -15.21
CA GLY A 64 1.30 16.93 -16.54
C GLY A 64 2.25 18.04 -17.03
N ASN A 65 3.20 18.49 -16.21
CA ASN A 65 4.13 19.58 -16.56
C ASN A 65 5.59 19.15 -16.39
N GLU A 66 6.49 19.71 -17.22
CA GLU A 66 7.95 19.60 -17.05
C GLU A 66 8.48 20.42 -15.86
N GLU A 67 7.63 21.22 -15.22
CA GLU A 67 8.01 21.99 -14.04
C GLU A 67 8.29 21.10 -12.82
N VAL A 68 9.42 21.36 -12.17
CA VAL A 68 9.72 20.76 -10.87
C VAL A 68 8.91 21.45 -9.77
N TYR A 69 7.99 20.68 -9.19
CA TYR A 69 7.19 21.08 -8.03
C TYR A 69 7.91 20.75 -6.72
N ASP A 70 8.14 21.78 -5.90
CA ASP A 70 8.55 21.62 -4.50
C ASP A 70 7.33 21.73 -3.57
N LEU A 71 7.41 21.17 -2.36
CA LEU A 71 6.36 21.14 -1.34
C LEU A 71 5.74 22.53 -1.09
N LYS A 72 6.54 23.60 -1.13
CA LYS A 72 6.05 24.97 -0.98
C LYS A 72 5.16 25.40 -2.13
N LYS A 73 5.52 25.05 -3.37
CA LYS A 73 4.72 25.35 -4.57
C LYS A 73 3.43 24.55 -4.55
N VAL A 74 3.53 23.24 -4.26
CA VAL A 74 2.39 22.33 -4.14
C VAL A 74 1.38 22.83 -3.11
N LYS A 75 1.84 23.30 -1.94
CA LYS A 75 0.96 23.83 -0.89
C LYS A 75 0.23 25.12 -1.30
N LYS A 76 0.81 25.95 -2.17
CA LYS A 76 0.14 27.14 -2.72
C LYS A 76 -0.99 26.74 -3.66
N LEU A 77 -0.74 25.77 -4.55
CA LEU A 77 -1.76 25.27 -5.49
C LEU A 77 -3.05 24.82 -4.80
N ILE A 78 -2.96 24.22 -3.61
CA ILE A 78 -4.10 23.71 -2.85
C ILE A 78 -4.79 24.82 -2.03
N LYS A 79 -4.07 25.89 -1.68
CA LYS A 79 -4.60 26.97 -0.83
C LYS A 79 -5.36 28.04 -1.61
N ASP A 80 -5.09 28.13 -2.90
CA ASP A 80 -5.67 29.13 -3.79
C ASP A 80 -6.97 28.62 -4.46
N GLU A 81 -7.42 27.42 -4.10
CA GLU A 81 -8.65 26.73 -4.54
C GLU A 81 -9.62 26.57 -3.35
#